data_AF-U4R725-F1
#
_entry.id   AF-U4R725-F1
#
_cell.length_a   1.000
_cell.length_b   1.000
_cell.length_c   1.000
_cell.angle_alpha   90.00
_cell.angle_beta   90.00
_cell.angle_gamma   90.00
#
_symmetry.space_group_name_H-M   'P 1'
#
loop_
_entity.id
_entity.type
_entity.pdbx_description
1 polymer ?
#
loop_
_entity_poly.entity_id
_entity_poly.type
_entity_poly.pdbx_seq_one_letter_code
_entity_poly.pdbx_strand_id
1 'polypeptide(L)'
;MNLRLQISILLIGFILLTSILKMVQKTKLELKYSILWIVSSVMFIIIAAFPVIPDWFANLIGIIEPANAVFLVLILFELGINLNLTITVSKQTNKVKNMAQYIALMENQNREKS
;
A
#
# COMPACT_ATOMS: atom_id res chain seq x y z
N MET A 1 8.80 -14.87 19.70
CA MET A 1 9.52 -14.16 18.62
C MET A 1 10.97 -13.87 19.04
N ASN A 2 11.96 -13.96 18.13
CA ASN A 2 13.36 -13.64 18.46
C ASN A 2 13.55 -12.11 18.59
N LEU A 3 14.26 -11.65 19.63
CA LEU A 3 14.48 -10.22 19.91
C LEU A 3 15.15 -9.48 18.73
N ARG A 4 16.05 -10.16 18.01
CA ARG A 4 16.71 -9.59 16.83
C ARG A 4 15.71 -9.26 15.73
N LEU A 5 14.77 -10.16 15.46
CA LEU A 5 13.72 -9.96 14.45
C LEU A 5 12.78 -8.83 14.86
N GLN A 6 12.40 -8.76 16.14
CA GLN A 6 11.54 -7.71 16.65
C GLN A 6 12.13 -6.30 16.42
N ILE A 7 13.41 -6.13 16.78
CA ILE A 7 14.12 -4.86 16.61
C ILE A 7 14.24 -4.50 15.12
N SER A 8 14.55 -5.47 14.26
CA SER A 8 14.63 -5.24 12.81
C SER A 8 13.30 -4.77 12.23
N ILE A 9 12.17 -5.39 12.60
CA ILE A 9 10.84 -5.01 12.11
C ILE A 9 10.49 -3.59 12.58
N LEU A 10 10.75 -3.25 13.85
CA LEU A 10 10.51 -1.90 14.38
C LEU A 10 11.33 -0.83 13.65
N LEU A 11 12.62 -1.09 13.41
CA LEU A 11 13.50 -0.17 12.67
C LEU A 11 12.98 0.07 11.25
N ILE A 12 12.64 -1.00 10.53
CA ILE A 12 12.12 -0.91 9.16
C ILE A 12 10.78 -0.16 9.15
N GLY A 13 9.87 -0.46 10.09
CA GLY A 13 8.58 0.22 10.21
C GLY A 13 8.74 1.73 10.46
N PHE A 14 9.70 2.12 11.30
CA PHE A 14 10.00 3.53 11.56
C PHE A 14 10.59 4.25 10.33
N ILE A 15 11.50 3.60 9.61
CA ILE A 15 12.06 4.12 8.35
C ILE A 15 10.96 4.30 7.30
N LEU A 16 10.06 3.33 7.17
CA LEU A 16 8.90 3.42 6.27
C LEU A 16 7.99 4.59 6.64
N LEU A 17 7.58 4.68 7.91
CA LEU A 17 6.71 5.75 8.38
C LEU A 17 7.31 7.14 8.10
N THR A 18 8.58 7.34 8.47
CA THR A 18 9.27 8.62 8.24
C THR A 18 9.44 8.93 6.75
N SER A 19 9.67 7.92 5.91
CA SER A 19 9.75 8.08 4.46
C SER A 19 8.40 8.49 3.87
N ILE A 20 7.31 7.85 4.28
CA ILE A 20 5.94 8.18 3.84
C ILE A 20 5.59 9.61 4.25
N LEU A 21 5.85 9.99 5.50
CA LEU A 21 5.61 11.36 5.98
C LEU A 21 6.38 12.40 5.15
N LYS A 22 7.65 12.13 4.82
CA LYS A 22 8.45 13.00 3.93
C LYS A 22 7.88 13.08 2.52
N MET A 23 7.34 11.99 1.97
CA MET A 23 6.72 11.99 0.63
C MET A 23 5.42 12.79 0.60
N VAL A 24 4.63 12.75 1.68
CA VAL A 24 3.43 13.59 1.86
C VAL A 24 3.82 15.07 1.94
N GLN A 25 4.82 15.41 2.75
CA GLN A 25 5.31 16.79 2.87
C GLN A 25 5.84 17.34 1.54
N LYS A 26 6.45 16.50 0.70
CA LYS A 26 6.97 16.88 -0.63
C LYS A 26 5.91 16.80 -1.74
N THR A 27 4.62 16.67 -1.39
CA THR A 27 3.46 16.55 -2.31
C THR A 27 3.64 15.46 -3.39
N LYS A 28 4.50 14.47 -3.16
CA LYS A 28 4.74 13.36 -4.10
C LYS A 28 3.63 12.30 -4.02
N LEU A 29 2.88 12.30 -2.93
CA LEU A 29 1.72 11.44 -2.68
C LEU A 29 0.56 12.33 -2.27
N GLU A 30 -0.59 12.19 -2.94
CA GLU A 30 -1.81 12.83 -2.48
C GLU A 30 -2.19 12.25 -1.11
N LEU A 31 -2.71 13.10 -0.21
CA LEU A 31 -3.06 12.75 1.17
C LEU A 31 -3.95 11.50 1.25
N LYS A 32 -4.86 11.33 0.28
CA LYS A 32 -5.73 10.15 0.18
C LYS A 32 -4.96 8.83 0.10
N TYR A 33 -3.88 8.78 -0.67
CA TYR A 33 -3.10 7.55 -0.86
C TYR A 33 -2.13 7.31 0.29
N SER A 34 -1.67 8.37 0.96
CA SER A 34 -0.75 8.24 2.09
C SER A 34 -1.42 7.80 3.38
N ILE A 35 -2.72 8.07 3.57
CA ILE A 35 -3.47 7.60 4.75
C ILE A 35 -3.34 6.08 4.92
N LEU A 36 -3.52 5.34 3.83
CA LEU A 36 -3.41 3.88 3.85
C LEU A 36 -2.01 3.45 4.33
N TRP A 37 -0.97 4.03 3.76
CA TRP A 37 0.43 3.73 4.09
C TRP A 37 0.82 4.14 5.53
N ILE A 38 0.30 5.25 6.02
CA ILE A 38 0.50 5.72 7.40
C ILE A 38 -0.16 4.74 8.38
N VAL A 39 -1.44 4.41 8.16
CA VAL A 39 -2.19 3.45 8.99
C VAL A 39 -1.48 2.11 9.03
N SER A 40 -1.02 1.62 7.87
CA SER A 40 -0.28 0.36 7.75
C SER A 40 1.00 0.36 8.58
N SER A 41 1.79 1.43 8.45
CA SER A 41 3.06 1.57 9.18
C SER A 41 2.85 1.65 10.69
N VAL A 42 1.82 2.36 11.14
CA VAL A 42 1.43 2.42 12.56
C VAL A 42 0.98 1.04 13.05
N MET A 43 0.15 0.34 12.27
CA MET A 43 -0.32 -1.01 12.60
C MET A 43 0.86 -1.99 12.76
N PHE A 44 1.87 -1.91 11.88
CA PHE A 44 3.06 -2.75 11.98
C PHE A 44 3.88 -2.47 13.24
N ILE A 45 4.04 -1.20 13.59
CA ILE A 45 4.75 -0.82 14.83
C ILE A 45 4.01 -1.37 16.05
N ILE A 46 2.68 -1.30 16.08
CA ILE A 46 1.87 -1.86 17.18
C ILE A 46 2.05 -3.39 17.26
N ILE A 47 1.91 -4.10 16.14
CA ILE A 47 2.07 -5.57 16.10
C ILE A 47 3.48 -5.98 16.57
N ALA A 48 4.52 -5.25 16.15
CA ALA A 48 5.89 -5.54 16.56
C ALA A 48 6.19 -5.16 18.01
N ALA A 49 5.54 -4.13 18.55
CA ALA A 49 5.68 -3.72 19.96
C ALA A 49 5.00 -4.71 20.92
N PHE A 50 3.90 -5.35 20.50
CA PHE A 50 3.13 -6.28 21.33
C PHE A 50 3.19 -7.71 20.77
N PRO A 51 4.19 -8.54 21.14
CA PRO A 51 4.37 -9.90 20.60
C PRO A 51 3.21 -10.85 20.93
N VAL A 52 2.37 -10.51 21.91
CA VAL A 52 1.15 -11.25 22.27
C VAL A 52 0.16 -11.33 21.10
N ILE A 53 0.11 -10.30 20.23
CA ILE A 53 -0.82 -10.27 19.10
C ILE A 53 -0.43 -11.33 18.03
N PRO A 54 0.81 -11.36 17.52
CA PRO A 54 1.30 -12.45 16.68
C PRO A 54 1.12 -13.83 17.29
N ASP A 55 1.43 -14.00 18.58
CA ASP A 55 1.35 -15.29 19.26
C ASP A 55 -0.10 -15.80 19.29
N TRP A 56 -1.07 -14.94 19.57
CA TRP A 56 -2.50 -15.30 19.54
C TRP A 56 -2.96 -15.69 18.14
N PHE A 57 -2.57 -14.92 17.12
CA PHE A 57 -2.95 -15.17 15.73
C PHE A 57 -2.31 -16.45 15.17
N ALA A 58 -1.04 -16.71 15.54
CA ALA A 58 -0.32 -17.91 15.16
C ALA A 58 -1.01 -19.17 15.70
N ASN A 59 -1.43 -19.16 16.97
CA ASN A 59 -2.18 -20.26 17.57
C ASN A 59 -3.56 -20.48 16.90
N LEU A 60 -4.23 -19.41 16.47
CA LEU A 60 -5.54 -19.51 15.80
C LEU A 60 -5.43 -20.20 14.42
N ILE A 61 -4.38 -19.89 13.67
CA ILE A 61 -4.18 -20.40 12.30
C ILE A 61 -3.39 -21.72 12.29
N GLY A 62 -2.79 -22.11 13.41
CA GLY A 62 -1.93 -23.30 13.51
C GLY A 62 -0.51 -23.06 13.00
N ILE A 63 -0.04 -21.80 13.02
CA ILE A 63 1.32 -21.42 12.65
C ILE A 63 2.24 -21.62 13.86
N ILE A 64 3.28 -22.43 13.69
CA ILE A 64 4.21 -22.80 14.78
C ILE A 64 5.06 -21.61 15.21
N GLU A 65 5.56 -20.82 14.24
CA GLU A 65 6.45 -19.69 14.54
C GLU A 65 5.68 -18.35 14.42
N PRO A 66 5.54 -17.58 15.50
CA PRO A 66 4.78 -16.32 15.50
C PRO A 66 5.26 -15.29 14.47
N ALA A 67 6.55 -15.30 14.14
CA ALA A 67 7.11 -14.46 13.08
C ALA A 67 6.46 -14.74 11.72
N ASN A 68 6.16 -16.01 11.41
CA ASN A 68 5.53 -16.41 10.16
C ASN A 68 4.07 -15.94 10.07
N ALA A 69 3.37 -15.86 11.22
CA ALA A 69 2.03 -15.28 11.27
C ALA A 69 2.05 -13.78 10.93
N VAL A 70 3.05 -13.03 11.44
CA VAL A 70 3.25 -11.63 11.06
C VAL A 70 3.50 -11.52 9.56
N PHE A 71 4.46 -12.28 9.01
CA PHE A 71 4.75 -12.24 7.58
C PHE A 71 3.53 -12.54 6.71
N LEU A 72 2.72 -13.53 7.08
CA LEU A 72 1.49 -13.86 6.36
C LEU A 72 0.52 -12.67 6.33
N VAL A 73 0.27 -12.03 7.47
CA VAL A 73 -0.60 -10.85 7.56
C VAL A 73 -0.05 -9.69 6.73
N LEU A 74 1.26 -9.43 6.82
CA LEU A 74 1.93 -8.40 6.03
C LEU A 74 1.74 -8.63 4.52
N ILE A 75 1.98 -9.84 4.05
CA ILE A 75 1.88 -10.21 2.63
C ILE A 75 0.43 -10.09 2.15
N LEU A 76 -0.54 -10.63 2.89
CA LEU A 76 -1.96 -10.57 2.51
C LEU A 76 -2.47 -9.12 2.47
N PHE A 77 -2.06 -8.33 3.45
CA PHE A 77 -2.43 -6.92 3.51
C PHE A 77 -1.81 -6.13 2.34
N GLU A 78 -0.52 -6.31 2.08
CA GLU A 78 0.19 -5.66 0.96
C GLU A 78 -0.38 -6.07 -0.41
N LEU A 79 -0.78 -7.35 -0.58
CA LEU A 79 -1.49 -7.81 -1.77
C LEU A 79 -2.81 -7.04 -1.99
N GLY A 80 -3.56 -6.77 -0.92
CA GLY A 80 -4.78 -5.96 -0.97
C GLY A 80 -4.50 -4.52 -1.45
N ILE A 81 -3.43 -3.90 -0.96
CA ILE A 81 -2.98 -2.58 -1.42
C ILE A 81 -2.66 -2.62 -2.91
N ASN A 82 -1.85 -3.60 -3.33
CA ASN A 82 -1.43 -3.74 -4.73
C ASN A 82 -2.62 -3.97 -5.67
N LEU A 83 -3.62 -4.75 -5.24
CA LEU A 83 -4.85 -4.94 -6.00
C LEU A 83 -5.64 -3.62 -6.14
N ASN A 84 -5.78 -2.87 -5.05
CA ASN A 84 -6.46 -1.58 -5.09
C ASN A 84 -5.75 -0.57 -6.01
N LEU A 85 -4.42 -0.54 -5.96
CA LEU A 85 -3.60 0.28 -6.84
C LEU A 85 -3.79 -0.14 -8.30
N THR A 86 -3.74 -1.43 -8.59
CA THR A 86 -3.96 -1.98 -9.94
C THR A 86 -5.32 -1.60 -10.49
N ILE A 87 -6.39 -1.69 -9.68
CA ILE A 87 -7.74 -1.27 -10.08
C ILE A 87 -7.77 0.24 -10.36
N THR A 88 -7.14 1.05 -9.52
CA THR A 88 -7.10 2.50 -9.67
C THR A 88 -6.37 2.92 -10.94
N VAL A 89 -5.20 2.34 -11.20
CA VAL A 89 -4.41 2.55 -12.41
C VAL A 89 -5.18 2.10 -13.65
N SER A 90 -5.81 0.92 -13.62
CA SER A 90 -6.63 0.43 -14.72
C SER A 90 -7.77 1.40 -15.10
N LYS A 91 -8.48 1.94 -14.10
CA LYS A 91 -9.52 2.96 -14.33
C LYS A 91 -8.95 4.25 -14.92
N GLN A 92 -7.79 4.70 -14.46
CA GLN A 92 -7.12 5.88 -14.99
C GLN A 92 -6.69 5.68 -16.44
N THR A 93 -6.11 4.53 -16.78
CA THR A 93 -5.73 4.17 -18.16
C THR A 93 -6.93 4.22 -19.11
N ASN A 94 -8.08 3.69 -18.69
CA ASN A 94 -9.31 3.76 -19.50
C ASN A 94 -9.78 5.20 -19.72
N LYS A 95 -9.72 6.06 -18.70
CA LYS A 95 -10.07 7.49 -18.84
C LYS A 95 -9.15 8.20 -19.83
N VAL A 96 -7.84 7.98 -19.73
CA VAL A 96 -6.85 8.54 -20.66
C VAL A 96 -7.12 8.09 -22.08
N LYS A 97 -7.41 6.79 -22.30
CA LYS A 97 -7.78 6.25 -23.61
C LYS A 97 -9.03 6.92 -24.18
N ASN A 98 -10.08 7.06 -23.38
CA ASN A 98 -11.32 7.69 -23.81
C ASN A 98 -11.12 9.18 -24.15
N MET A 99 -10.32 9.91 -23.37
CA MET A 99 -9.99 11.31 -23.67
C MET A 99 -9.19 11.44 -24.96
N ALA A 100 -8.21 10.57 -25.19
CA ALA A 100 -7.44 10.56 -26.44
C ALA A 100 -8.32 10.27 -27.66
N GLN A 101 -9.27 9.33 -27.55
CA GLN A 101 -10.25 9.05 -28.60
C GLN A 101 -11.17 10.25 -28.87
N TYR A 102 -11.63 10.93 -27.81
CA TYR A 102 -12.46 12.13 -27.96
C TYR A 102 -11.72 13.26 -28.69
N ILE A 103 -10.44 13.50 -28.35
CA ILE A 103 -9.60 14.48 -29.05
C ILE A 103 -9.43 14.11 -30.53
N ALA A 104 -9.14 12.84 -30.85
CA ALA A 104 -8.98 12.40 -32.23
C ALA A 104 -10.26 12.57 -33.07
N LEU A 105 -11.44 12.28 -32.51
CA LEU A 105 -12.72 12.50 -33.18
C LEU A 105 -12.98 14.00 -33.41
N MET A 106 -12.68 14.83 -32.42
CA MET A 106 -12.85 16.29 -32.51
C MET A 106 -11.93 16.91 -33.57
N GLU A 107 -10.67 16.46 -33.66
CA GLU A 107 -9.74 16.88 -34.71
C GLU A 107 -10.23 16.48 -36.10
N ASN A 108 -10.78 15.27 -36.25
CA ASN A 108 -11.31 14.82 -37.54
C ASN A 108 -12.52 15.66 -37.98
N GLN A 109 -13.45 15.93 -37.06
CA GLN A 109 -14.61 16.80 -37.36
C GLN A 109 -14.21 18.23 -37.75
N ASN A 110 -13.14 18.77 -37.16
CA ASN A 110 -12.64 20.09 -37.54
C ASN A 110 -11.99 20.09 -38.93
N ARG A 111 -11.30 19.00 -39.30
CA ARG A 111 -10.72 18.84 -40.65
C ARG A 111 -11.79 18.74 -41.73
N GLU A 112 -12.91 18.05 -41.46
CA GLU A 112 -14.01 17.92 -42.42
C GLU A 112 -14.80 19.22 -42.64
N LYS A 113 -14.72 20.17 -41.70
CA LYS A 113 -15.39 21.49 -41.79
C LYS A 113 -14.54 22.59 -42.43
N SER A 114 -13.25 22.32 -42.69
CA SER A 114 -12.29 23.27 -43.28
C SER A 114 -12.13 22.99 -44.78
#